data_AF-A0A520GRV4-F1
#
_entry.id   AF-A0A520GRV4-F1
#
_cell.length_a   1.000
_cell.length_b   1.000
_cell.length_c   1.000
_cell.angle_alpha   90.00
_cell.angle_beta   90.00
_cell.angle_gamma   90.00
#
_symmetry.space_group_name_H-M   'P 1'
#
loop_
_entity.id
_entity.type
_entity.pdbx_description
1 polymer ?
#
loop_
_entity_poly.entity_id
_entity_poly.type
_entity_poly.pdbx_seq_one_letter_code
_entity_poly.pdbx_strand_id
1 'polypeptide(L)'
;AFTAAPLNAADAIFCGLADVLVPQAAKAQVLEAISTAPWRGESQSDRALLSKLLAQAGEGVAMPASKLREHFDLINATLAGDDLLDIDARLRALPERSDDPWLQTAARTYARGAPSSVALSWALWQRVPRMSLAEVFRLEYQASLGCCAHADFAEGIRAVLIDKDRNPSWHPATLDEITPDFIDDHLRARGDMAPELVGLR
;
A
#
# COMPACT_ATOMS: atom_id res chain seq x y z
N ALA A 1 3.92 -2.15 0.92
CA ALA A 1 4.23 -2.01 -0.51
C ALA A 1 4.73 -3.32 -1.11
N PHE A 2 5.88 -3.85 -0.69
CA PHE A 2 6.52 -5.00 -1.36
C PHE A 2 5.82 -6.36 -1.21
N THR A 3 5.22 -6.65 -0.06
CA THR A 3 4.75 -8.01 0.29
C THR A 3 3.25 -8.22 0.06
N ALA A 4 2.51 -7.16 -0.24
CA ALA A 4 1.04 -7.13 -0.27
C ALA A 4 0.37 -7.85 0.93
N ALA A 5 1.00 -7.80 2.11
CA ALA A 5 0.51 -8.47 3.30
C ALA A 5 -0.90 -7.95 3.69
N PRO A 6 -1.86 -8.83 3.97
CA PRO A 6 -3.20 -8.40 4.36
C PRO A 6 -3.16 -7.76 5.75
N LEU A 7 -3.86 -6.64 5.90
CA LEU A 7 -4.00 -5.90 7.15
C LEU A 7 -5.44 -6.07 7.67
N ASN A 8 -5.58 -6.43 8.94
CA ASN A 8 -6.87 -6.40 9.60
C ASN A 8 -7.16 -5.01 10.19
N ALA A 9 -8.29 -4.85 10.89
CA ALA A 9 -8.66 -3.56 11.48
C ALA A 9 -7.66 -3.04 12.51
N ALA A 10 -7.07 -3.92 13.33
CA ALA A 10 -6.07 -3.53 14.32
C ALA A 10 -4.75 -3.11 13.67
N ASP A 11 -4.35 -3.80 12.60
CA ASP A 11 -3.19 -3.41 11.80
C ASP A 11 -3.42 -2.06 11.11
N ALA A 12 -4.59 -1.85 10.51
CA ALA A 12 -4.95 -0.60 9.84
C ALA A 12 -4.95 0.59 10.82
N ILE A 13 -5.50 0.43 12.03
CA ILE A 13 -5.44 1.45 13.08
C ILE A 13 -3.99 1.68 13.53
N PHE A 14 -3.22 0.61 13.72
CA PHE A 14 -1.82 0.73 14.16
C PHE A 14 -0.95 1.54 13.18
N CYS A 15 -1.14 1.37 11.88
CA CYS A 15 -0.40 2.09 10.85
C CYS A 15 -1.08 3.38 10.34
N GLY A 16 -2.18 3.81 10.98
CA GLY A 16 -2.84 5.08 10.65
C GLY A 16 -3.67 5.06 9.36
N LEU A 17 -4.03 3.88 8.85
CA LEU A 17 -4.93 3.73 7.69
C LEU A 17 -6.42 3.78 8.07
N ALA A 18 -6.75 3.64 9.36
CA ALA A 18 -8.10 3.74 9.89
C ALA A 18 -8.08 4.41 11.27
N ASP A 19 -9.15 5.14 11.61
CA ASP A 19 -9.27 5.82 12.90
C ASP A 19 -9.99 4.98 13.97
N VAL A 20 -10.98 4.18 13.55
CA VAL A 20 -11.93 3.50 14.45
C VAL A 20 -12.36 2.14 13.90
N LEU A 21 -12.70 1.22 14.80
CA LEU A 21 -13.31 -0.07 14.48
C LEU A 21 -14.80 -0.04 14.82
N VAL A 22 -15.65 -0.33 13.83
CA VAL A 22 -17.10 -0.48 14.02
C VAL A 22 -17.52 -1.88 13.56
N PRO A 23 -18.33 -2.62 14.34
CA PRO A 23 -18.82 -3.94 13.93
C PRO A 23 -19.76 -3.83 12.74
N GLN A 24 -19.70 -4.80 11.83
CA GLN A 24 -20.58 -4.84 10.67
C GLN A 24 -22.07 -4.78 11.06
N ALA A 25 -22.46 -5.38 12.18
CA ALA A 25 -23.83 -5.35 12.69
C ALA A 25 -24.33 -3.93 13.06
N ALA A 26 -23.42 -3.03 13.45
CA ALA A 26 -23.75 -1.65 13.80
C ALA A 26 -23.83 -0.71 12.58
N LYS A 27 -23.45 -1.18 11.37
CA LYS A 27 -23.39 -0.36 10.15
C LYS A 27 -24.67 0.41 9.88
N ALA A 28 -25.82 -0.27 9.92
CA ALA A 28 -27.12 0.37 9.65
C ALA A 28 -27.44 1.48 10.66
N GLN A 29 -27.18 1.21 11.95
CA GLN A 29 -27.36 2.18 13.02
C GLN A 29 -26.43 3.39 12.87
N VAL A 30 -25.18 3.20 12.47
CA VAL A 30 -24.23 4.29 12.21
C VAL A 30 -24.71 5.17 11.07
N LEU A 31 -25.16 4.58 9.96
CA LEU A 31 -25.67 5.35 8.82
C LEU A 31 -26.91 6.16 9.20
N GLU A 32 -27.81 5.59 10.01
CA GLU A 32 -28.97 6.30 10.53
C GLU A 32 -28.60 7.41 11.54
N ALA A 33 -27.61 7.16 12.39
CA ALA A 33 -27.12 8.17 13.32
C ALA A 33 -26.45 9.34 12.58
N ILE A 34 -25.73 9.07 11.49
CA ILE A 34 -25.13 10.10 10.63
C ILE A 34 -26.22 10.88 9.88
N SER A 35 -27.25 10.22 9.34
CA SER A 35 -28.31 10.90 8.56
C SER A 35 -29.18 11.83 9.41
N THR A 36 -29.36 11.51 10.69
CA THR A 36 -30.19 12.27 11.63
C THR A 36 -29.40 13.22 12.53
N ALA A 37 -28.08 13.25 12.43
CA ALA A 37 -27.25 14.09 13.28
C ALA A 37 -27.48 15.59 13.00
N PRO A 38 -27.41 16.46 14.02
CA PRO A 38 -27.63 17.90 13.88
C PRO A 38 -26.38 18.61 13.30
N TRP A 39 -26.09 18.37 12.03
CA TRP A 39 -24.98 18.99 11.30
C TRP A 39 -25.15 20.51 11.20
N ARG A 40 -24.06 21.25 11.42
CA ARG A 40 -24.08 22.73 11.41
C ARG A 40 -23.44 23.33 10.17
N GLY A 41 -22.74 22.52 9.36
CA GLY A 41 -21.92 23.02 8.26
C GLY A 41 -20.59 23.62 8.73
N GLU A 42 -20.26 23.45 10.02
CA GLU A 42 -19.04 23.95 10.65
C GLU A 42 -18.04 22.80 10.75
N SER A 43 -16.98 22.85 9.93
CA SER A 43 -16.08 21.70 9.72
C SER A 43 -15.50 21.12 11.00
N GLN A 44 -15.14 21.96 11.98
CA GLN A 44 -14.55 21.49 13.23
C GLN A 44 -15.57 20.79 14.13
N SER A 45 -16.75 21.39 14.33
CA SER A 45 -17.78 20.81 15.19
C SER A 45 -18.39 19.56 14.57
N ASP A 46 -18.62 19.57 13.25
CA ASP A 46 -19.17 18.43 12.53
C ASP A 46 -18.18 17.26 12.55
N ARG A 47 -16.87 17.53 12.37
CA ARG A 47 -15.84 16.50 12.54
C ARG A 47 -15.85 15.90 13.95
N ALA A 48 -15.93 16.73 14.98
CA ALA A 48 -15.97 16.26 16.36
C ALA A 48 -17.23 15.41 16.65
N LEU A 49 -18.38 15.81 16.12
CA LEU A 49 -19.63 15.06 16.24
C LEU A 49 -19.52 13.70 15.55
N LEU A 50 -19.00 13.66 14.31
CA LEU A 50 -18.79 12.41 13.58
C LEU A 50 -17.84 11.47 14.33
N SER A 51 -16.70 11.97 14.82
CA SER A 51 -15.76 11.18 15.62
C SER A 51 -16.43 10.57 16.85
N LYS A 52 -17.30 11.33 17.55
CA LYS A 52 -18.05 10.83 18.71
C LYS A 52 -19.03 9.72 18.32
N LEU A 53 -19.81 9.91 17.26
CA LEU A 53 -20.78 8.91 16.79
C LEU A 53 -20.10 7.59 16.43
N LEU A 54 -18.97 7.65 15.72
CA LEU A 54 -18.22 6.46 15.34
C LEU A 54 -17.55 5.78 16.53
N ALA A 55 -16.97 6.55 17.46
CA ALA A 55 -16.37 5.99 18.67
C ALA A 55 -17.41 5.26 19.54
N GLN A 56 -18.62 5.82 19.67
CA GLN A 56 -19.73 5.18 20.39
C GLN A 56 -20.19 3.89 19.71
N ALA A 57 -20.25 3.88 18.38
CA ALA A 57 -20.62 2.67 17.64
C ALA A 57 -19.56 1.55 17.71
N GLY A 58 -18.31 1.90 18.00
CA GLY A 58 -17.20 0.97 18.23
C GLY A 58 -17.01 0.58 19.71
N GLU A 59 -17.82 1.09 20.63
CA GLU A 59 -17.64 0.86 22.06
C GLU A 59 -17.89 -0.62 22.42
N GLY A 60 -17.03 -1.17 23.28
CA GLY A 60 -17.12 -2.58 23.72
C GLY A 60 -16.67 -3.62 22.69
N VAL A 61 -16.21 -3.20 21.51
CA VAL A 61 -15.74 -4.12 20.47
C VAL A 61 -14.35 -4.61 20.78
N ALA A 62 -14.18 -5.93 20.85
CA ALA A 62 -12.86 -6.53 21.01
C ALA A 62 -12.01 -6.28 19.74
N MET A 63 -10.88 -5.63 19.92
CA MET A 63 -9.90 -5.44 18.85
C MET A 63 -9.21 -6.78 18.54
N PRO A 64 -9.12 -7.21 17.27
CA PRO A 64 -8.32 -8.39 16.93
C PRO A 64 -6.83 -8.16 17.21
N ALA A 65 -6.06 -9.23 17.31
CA ALA A 65 -4.60 -9.12 17.40
C ALA A 65 -4.04 -8.48 16.12
N SER A 66 -3.05 -7.59 16.27
CA SER A 66 -2.36 -6.97 15.14
C SER A 66 -1.05 -7.70 14.88
N LYS A 67 -0.98 -8.42 13.75
CA LYS A 67 0.26 -9.09 13.30
C LYS A 67 1.31 -8.07 12.89
N LEU A 68 0.89 -6.93 12.34
CA LEU A 68 1.80 -5.83 12.00
C LEU A 68 2.49 -5.28 13.24
N ARG A 69 1.75 -5.09 14.35
CA ARG A 69 2.30 -4.63 15.62
C ARG A 69 3.19 -5.69 16.27
N GLU A 70 2.74 -6.94 16.29
CA GLU A 70 3.48 -8.08 16.83
C GLU A 70 4.88 -8.20 16.20
N HIS A 71 4.98 -8.01 14.89
CA HIS A 71 6.21 -8.18 14.13
C HIS A 71 6.92 -6.86 13.78
N PHE A 72 6.52 -5.74 14.38
CA PHE A 72 6.99 -4.40 13.98
C PHE A 72 8.51 -4.24 14.00
N ASP A 73 9.17 -4.72 15.06
CA ASP A 73 10.63 -4.62 15.20
C ASP A 73 11.36 -5.48 14.16
N LEU A 74 10.85 -6.69 13.89
CA LEU A 74 11.40 -7.56 12.85
C LEU A 74 11.22 -6.94 11.46
N ILE A 75 10.08 -6.33 11.18
CA ILE A 75 9.81 -5.63 9.92
C ILE A 75 10.79 -4.47 9.73
N ASN A 76 10.95 -3.63 10.76
CA ASN A 76 11.89 -2.50 10.71
C ASN A 76 13.33 -2.98 10.50
N ALA A 77 13.76 -4.02 11.21
CA ALA A 77 15.10 -4.59 11.03
C ALA A 77 15.29 -5.20 9.64
N THR A 78 14.23 -5.76 9.04
CA THR A 78 14.29 -6.35 7.70
C THR A 78 14.38 -5.30 6.60
N LEU A 79 13.65 -4.18 6.76
CA LEU A 79 13.58 -3.09 5.79
C LEU A 79 14.59 -1.95 6.05
N ALA A 80 15.43 -2.07 7.08
CA ALA A 80 16.43 -1.06 7.41
C ALA A 80 17.53 -0.95 6.33
N GLY A 81 18.14 0.23 6.22
CA GLY A 81 19.24 0.53 5.31
C GLY A 81 18.80 1.21 4.02
N ASP A 82 19.78 1.54 3.19
CA ASP A 82 19.59 2.35 1.96
C ASP A 82 19.91 1.57 0.66
N ASP A 83 20.19 0.27 0.77
CA ASP A 83 20.44 -0.62 -0.36
C ASP A 83 19.29 -1.63 -0.52
N LEU A 84 18.65 -1.58 -1.69
CA LEU A 84 17.51 -2.42 -2.02
C LEU A 84 17.90 -3.90 -2.19
N LEU A 85 19.11 -4.21 -2.68
CA LEU A 85 19.56 -5.61 -2.84
C LEU A 85 19.79 -6.27 -1.47
N ASP A 86 20.29 -5.50 -0.51
CA ASP A 86 20.41 -5.93 0.88
C ASP A 86 19.05 -6.19 1.53
N ILE A 87 18.06 -5.33 1.25
CA ILE A 87 16.68 -5.50 1.72
C ILE A 87 16.04 -6.73 1.06
N ASP A 88 16.27 -6.95 -0.24
CA ASP A 88 15.81 -8.13 -0.98
C ASP A 88 16.34 -9.42 -0.35
N ALA A 89 17.64 -9.48 -0.08
CA ALA A 89 18.26 -10.63 0.58
C ALA A 89 17.62 -10.90 1.95
N ARG A 90 17.40 -9.86 2.77
CA ARG A 90 16.74 -9.99 4.08
C ARG A 90 15.28 -10.44 3.98
N LEU A 91 14.53 -9.93 3.00
CA LEU A 91 13.13 -10.33 2.76
C LEU A 91 13.03 -11.78 2.30
N ARG A 92 13.95 -12.23 1.42
CA ARG A 92 14.01 -13.63 0.97
C ARG A 92 14.42 -14.59 2.08
N ALA A 93 15.26 -14.15 3.02
CA ALA A 93 15.65 -14.92 4.19
C ALA A 93 14.64 -14.83 5.36
N LEU A 94 13.57 -14.04 5.24
CA LEU A 94 12.56 -13.88 6.28
C LEU A 94 11.94 -15.22 6.76
N PRO A 95 11.70 -16.23 5.87
CA PRO A 95 11.24 -17.55 6.28
C PRO A 95 12.15 -18.29 7.27
N GLU A 96 13.45 -17.98 7.31
CA GLU A 96 14.42 -18.58 8.23
C GLU A 96 14.40 -17.91 9.61
N ARG A 97 13.81 -16.71 9.70
CA ARG A 97 13.80 -15.86 10.90
C ARG A 97 12.52 -15.98 11.72
N SER A 98 11.45 -16.53 11.14
CA SER A 98 10.16 -16.70 11.79
C SER A 98 9.29 -17.74 11.10
N ASP A 99 8.69 -18.64 11.87
CA ASP A 99 7.70 -19.61 11.40
C ASP A 99 6.26 -19.06 11.37
N ASP A 100 6.05 -17.77 11.69
CA ASP A 100 4.72 -17.17 11.70
C ASP A 100 4.10 -17.20 10.27
N PRO A 101 2.91 -17.80 10.08
CA PRO A 101 2.29 -17.92 8.76
C PRO A 101 2.07 -16.61 8.02
N TRP A 102 1.86 -15.50 8.73
CA TRP A 102 1.67 -14.17 8.15
C TRP A 102 2.97 -13.66 7.51
N LEU A 103 4.11 -13.81 8.20
CA LEU A 103 5.44 -13.46 7.65
C LEU A 103 5.86 -14.41 6.53
N GLN A 104 5.58 -15.70 6.67
CA GLN A 104 5.83 -16.71 5.63
C GLN A 104 5.04 -16.43 4.35
N THR A 105 3.80 -15.94 4.49
CA THR A 105 2.98 -15.52 3.34
C THR A 105 3.55 -14.25 2.72
N ALA A 106 3.93 -13.25 3.52
CA ALA A 106 4.53 -12.01 3.05
C ALA A 106 5.81 -12.26 2.21
N ALA A 107 6.72 -13.11 2.69
CA ALA A 107 7.95 -13.47 1.98
C ALA A 107 7.66 -14.20 0.65
N ARG A 108 6.68 -15.12 0.64
CA ARG A 108 6.29 -15.85 -0.56
C ARG A 108 5.65 -14.94 -1.62
N THR A 109 4.82 -14.00 -1.18
CA THR A 109 4.22 -13.01 -2.09
C THR A 109 5.29 -12.10 -2.68
N TYR A 110 6.23 -11.64 -1.85
CA TYR A 110 7.38 -10.86 -2.31
C TYR A 110 8.19 -11.61 -3.37
N ALA A 111 8.57 -12.87 -3.10
CA ALA A 111 9.37 -13.67 -4.01
C ALA A 111 8.69 -13.99 -5.36
N ARG A 112 7.34 -13.92 -5.42
CA ARG A 112 6.56 -14.14 -6.64
C ARG A 112 6.24 -12.85 -7.40
N GLY A 113 6.38 -11.69 -6.76
CA GLY A 113 6.11 -10.40 -7.36
C GLY A 113 7.11 -10.03 -8.45
N ALA A 114 6.73 -9.07 -9.30
CA ALA A 114 7.62 -8.55 -10.33
C ALA A 114 8.78 -7.74 -9.69
N PRO A 115 10.05 -8.04 -10.01
CA PRO A 115 11.19 -7.25 -9.53
C PRO A 115 11.07 -5.75 -9.88
N SER A 116 10.54 -5.44 -11.07
CA SER A 116 10.27 -4.07 -11.53
C SER A 116 9.35 -3.29 -10.58
N SER A 117 8.34 -3.96 -10.03
CA SER A 117 7.39 -3.33 -9.10
C SER A 117 8.04 -3.02 -7.75
N VAL A 118 8.96 -3.88 -7.28
CA VAL A 118 9.72 -3.64 -6.05
C VAL A 118 10.67 -2.45 -6.24
N ALA A 119 11.45 -2.45 -7.33
CA ALA A 119 12.38 -1.38 -7.64
C ALA A 119 11.67 -0.03 -7.85
N LEU A 120 10.55 -0.01 -8.58
CA LEU A 120 9.74 1.19 -8.77
C LEU A 120 9.15 1.69 -7.44
N SER A 121 8.62 0.77 -6.62
CA SER A 121 8.07 1.13 -5.30
C SER A 121 9.13 1.74 -4.38
N TRP A 122 10.36 1.20 -4.40
CA TRP A 122 11.50 1.74 -3.67
C TRP A 122 11.88 3.14 -4.18
N ALA A 123 12.00 3.28 -5.50
CA ALA A 123 12.30 4.53 -6.18
C ALA A 123 11.28 5.64 -5.90
N LEU A 124 9.99 5.31 -5.83
CA LEU A 124 8.93 6.24 -5.42
C LEU A 124 9.09 6.60 -3.94
N TRP A 125 9.27 5.62 -3.06
CA TRP A 125 9.42 5.84 -1.62
C TRP A 125 10.60 6.78 -1.28
N GLN A 126 11.70 6.72 -2.03
CA GLN A 126 12.83 7.62 -1.86
C GLN A 126 12.57 9.05 -2.37
N ARG A 127 11.69 9.23 -3.37
CA ARG A 127 11.41 10.53 -4.01
C ARG A 127 10.31 11.33 -3.30
N VAL A 128 9.30 10.66 -2.76
CA VAL A 128 8.13 11.32 -2.13
C VAL A 128 8.39 12.11 -0.85
N PRO A 129 9.46 11.93 -0.05
CA PRO A 129 9.65 12.72 1.15
C PRO A 129 9.65 14.21 0.84
N ARG A 130 8.81 14.98 1.56
CA ARG A 130 8.59 16.42 1.41
C ARG A 130 7.80 16.86 0.17
N MET A 131 7.30 15.94 -0.65
CA MET A 131 6.35 16.26 -1.70
C MET A 131 4.96 16.57 -1.13
N SER A 132 4.22 17.47 -1.78
CA SER A 132 2.79 17.65 -1.55
C SER A 132 2.00 16.47 -2.12
N LEU A 133 0.76 16.30 -1.68
CA LEU A 133 -0.13 15.27 -2.24
C LEU A 133 -0.32 15.46 -3.75
N ALA A 134 -0.39 16.71 -4.22
CA ALA A 134 -0.50 17.02 -5.65
C ALA A 134 0.75 16.59 -6.44
N GLU A 135 1.94 16.76 -5.87
CA GLU A 135 3.20 16.30 -6.47
C GLU A 135 3.29 14.78 -6.50
N VAL A 136 2.88 14.10 -5.42
CA VAL A 136 2.82 12.62 -5.37
C VAL A 136 1.89 12.09 -6.45
N PHE A 137 0.68 12.63 -6.61
CA PHE A 137 -0.24 12.16 -7.66
C PHE A 137 0.30 12.37 -9.08
N ARG A 138 1.03 13.46 -9.34
CA ARG A 138 1.66 13.68 -10.65
C ARG A 138 2.77 12.67 -10.92
N LEU A 139 3.58 12.36 -9.91
CA LEU A 139 4.61 11.34 -9.99
C LEU A 139 4.00 9.94 -10.22
N GLU A 140 2.98 9.58 -9.42
CA GLU A 140 2.28 8.30 -9.55
C GLU A 140 1.53 8.18 -10.88
N TYR A 141 1.02 9.28 -11.44
CA TYR A 141 0.43 9.29 -12.78
C TYR A 141 1.46 8.90 -13.85
N GLN A 142 2.65 9.50 -13.82
CA GLN A 142 3.74 9.15 -14.73
C GLN A 142 4.16 7.70 -14.54
N ALA A 143 4.36 7.26 -13.29
CA ALA A 143 4.69 5.88 -12.96
C ALA A 143 3.63 4.89 -13.49
N SER A 144 2.34 5.21 -13.36
CA SER A 144 1.23 4.38 -13.84
C SER A 144 1.23 4.23 -15.36
N LEU A 145 1.45 5.34 -16.10
CA LEU A 145 1.62 5.28 -17.56
C LEU A 145 2.88 4.51 -17.95
N GLY A 146 3.96 4.65 -17.18
CA GLY A 146 5.18 3.87 -17.29
C GLY A 146 4.92 2.38 -17.18
N CYS A 147 4.23 1.94 -16.13
CA CYS A 147 3.84 0.54 -15.94
C CYS A 147 3.05 0.00 -17.15
N CYS A 148 2.07 0.75 -17.65
CA CYS A 148 1.30 0.37 -18.84
C CYS A 148 2.13 0.26 -20.12
N ALA A 149 3.28 0.95 -20.19
CA ALA A 149 4.18 0.90 -21.33
C ALA A 149 5.20 -0.25 -21.26
N HIS A 150 5.26 -1.00 -20.15
CA HIS A 150 6.18 -2.11 -19.93
C HIS A 150 5.46 -3.45 -19.81
N ALA A 151 6.18 -4.52 -20.15
CA ALA A 151 5.59 -5.86 -20.30
C ALA A 151 5.04 -6.45 -19.00
N ASP A 152 5.71 -6.20 -17.86
CA ASP A 152 5.36 -6.81 -16.57
C ASP A 152 3.93 -6.49 -16.12
N PHE A 153 3.40 -5.31 -16.47
CA PHE A 153 2.02 -4.98 -16.12
C PHE A 153 1.01 -5.87 -16.86
N ALA A 154 1.18 -6.01 -18.18
CA ALA A 154 0.33 -6.87 -19.01
C ALA A 154 0.49 -8.35 -18.62
N GLU A 155 1.72 -8.78 -18.34
CA GLU A 155 2.03 -10.14 -17.91
C GLU A 155 1.40 -10.49 -16.56
N GLY A 156 1.46 -9.56 -15.60
CA GLY A 156 0.82 -9.75 -14.30
C GLY A 156 -0.70 -9.90 -14.42
N ILE A 157 -1.34 -9.08 -15.26
CA ILE A 157 -2.76 -9.21 -15.57
C ILE A 157 -3.05 -10.56 -16.23
N ARG A 158 -2.25 -10.96 -17.21
CA ARG A 158 -2.40 -12.25 -17.90
C ARG A 158 -2.37 -13.40 -16.89
N ALA A 159 -1.31 -13.49 -16.09
CA ALA A 159 -1.07 -14.60 -15.17
C ALA A 159 -2.11 -14.68 -14.05
N VAL A 160 -2.62 -13.55 -13.55
CA VAL A 160 -3.53 -13.51 -12.40
C VAL A 160 -5.00 -13.50 -12.79
N LEU A 161 -5.37 -12.77 -13.83
CA LEU A 161 -6.78 -12.48 -14.16
C LEU A 161 -7.28 -13.14 -15.44
N ILE A 162 -6.44 -13.25 -16.48
CA ILE A 162 -6.84 -13.81 -17.78
C ILE A 162 -6.66 -15.32 -17.79
N ASP A 163 -5.42 -15.78 -17.81
CA ASP A 163 -5.08 -17.20 -17.90
C ASP A 163 -5.18 -17.90 -16.54
N LYS A 164 -5.00 -17.12 -15.45
CA LYS A 164 -5.09 -17.58 -14.06
C LYS A 164 -4.12 -18.72 -13.73
N ASP A 165 -3.01 -18.82 -14.46
CA ASP A 165 -1.97 -19.81 -14.24
C ASP A 165 -1.12 -19.51 -12.99
N ARG A 166 -1.14 -18.25 -12.52
CA ARG A 166 -0.29 -17.73 -11.43
C ARG A 166 1.19 -18.00 -11.65
N ASN A 167 1.63 -18.03 -12.91
CA ASN A 167 3.01 -18.27 -13.33
C ASN A 167 3.50 -17.18 -14.29
N PRO A 168 3.67 -15.95 -13.79
CA PRO A 168 4.16 -14.84 -14.60
C PRO A 168 5.63 -15.01 -15.00
N SER A 169 5.99 -14.59 -16.21
CA SER A 169 7.36 -14.51 -16.70
C SER A 169 7.84 -13.06 -16.71
N TRP A 170 8.41 -12.62 -15.59
CA TRP A 170 8.85 -11.23 -15.40
C TRP A 170 10.06 -10.86 -16.27
N HIS A 171 10.09 -9.62 -16.74
CA HIS A 171 11.19 -9.05 -17.49
C HIS A 171 11.40 -7.57 -17.11
N PRO A 172 12.47 -7.22 -16.37
CA PRO A 172 13.58 -8.07 -15.91
C PRO A 172 13.19 -9.16 -14.91
N ALA A 173 13.95 -10.26 -14.88
CA ALA A 173 13.64 -11.45 -14.09
C ALA A 173 14.13 -11.34 -12.64
N THR A 174 15.16 -10.52 -12.41
CA THR A 174 15.74 -10.30 -11.08
C THR A 174 15.96 -8.82 -10.79
N LEU A 175 16.21 -8.50 -9.51
CA LEU A 175 16.31 -7.12 -9.04
C LEU A 175 17.64 -6.46 -9.45
N ASP A 176 18.71 -7.26 -9.57
CA ASP A 176 20.05 -6.85 -10.00
C ASP A 176 20.12 -6.49 -11.49
N GLU A 177 19.18 -6.96 -12.31
CA GLU A 177 19.06 -6.59 -13.73
C GLU A 177 18.44 -5.19 -13.91
N ILE A 178 17.88 -4.59 -12.85
CA ILE A 178 17.19 -3.30 -12.94
C ILE A 178 18.16 -2.15 -12.79
N THR A 179 18.26 -1.35 -13.84
CA THR A 179 19.12 -0.16 -13.88
C THR A 179 18.39 1.11 -13.45
N PRO A 180 19.11 2.18 -13.06
CA PRO A 180 18.51 3.50 -12.88
C PRO A 180 17.74 3.98 -14.12
N ASP A 181 18.28 3.77 -15.32
CA ASP A 181 17.63 4.16 -16.58
C ASP A 181 16.28 3.44 -16.79
N PHE A 182 16.15 2.18 -16.37
CA PHE A 182 14.89 1.46 -16.43
C PHE A 182 13.81 2.12 -15.54
N ILE A 183 14.20 2.57 -14.35
CA ILE A 183 13.32 3.29 -13.43
C ILE A 183 12.99 4.68 -13.96
N ASP A 184 13.97 5.40 -14.49
CA ASP A 184 13.74 6.73 -15.04
C ASP A 184 12.83 6.67 -16.28
N ASP A 185 12.88 5.60 -17.09
CA ASP A 185 11.91 5.38 -18.16
C ASP A 185 10.49 5.13 -17.60
N HIS A 186 10.32 4.44 -16.47
CA HIS A 186 9.00 4.31 -15.82
C HIS A 186 8.43 5.65 -15.36
N LEU A 187 9.30 6.58 -14.97
CA LEU A 187 8.90 7.88 -14.43
C LEU A 187 8.88 9.01 -15.46
N ARG A 188 9.35 8.77 -16.69
CA ARG A 188 9.36 9.81 -17.72
C ARG A 188 7.94 10.21 -18.12
N ALA A 189 7.78 11.47 -18.54
CA ALA A 189 6.52 11.94 -19.13
C ALA A 189 6.19 11.16 -20.43
N ARG A 190 4.94 10.72 -20.54
CA ARG A 190 4.39 10.02 -21.72
C ARG A 190 3.16 10.77 -22.22
N GLY A 191 3.42 11.89 -22.90
CA GLY A 191 2.38 12.82 -23.33
C GLY A 191 2.10 13.90 -22.28
N ASP A 192 1.00 14.62 -22.50
CA ASP A 192 0.58 15.71 -21.63
C ASP A 192 0.05 15.18 -20.29
N MET A 193 0.32 15.92 -19.21
CA MET A 193 -0.26 15.65 -17.89
C MET A 193 -1.79 15.78 -17.97
N ALA A 194 -2.50 14.87 -17.31
CA ALA A 194 -3.96 14.96 -17.19
C ALA A 194 -4.38 16.35 -16.66
N PRO A 195 -5.33 17.06 -17.32
CA PRO A 195 -5.72 18.42 -16.93
C PRO A 195 -6.13 18.55 -15.46
N GLU A 196 -6.76 17.51 -14.91
CA GLU A 196 -7.19 17.42 -13.51
C GLU A 196 -6.00 17.52 -12.55
N LEU A 197 -4.85 16.93 -12.92
CA LEU A 197 -3.63 16.93 -12.10
C LEU A 197 -2.83 18.23 -12.25
N VAL A 198 -2.95 18.94 -13.38
CA VAL A 198 -2.26 20.23 -13.59
C VAL A 198 -2.73 21.26 -12.55
N GLY A 199 -4.04 21.32 -12.28
CA GLY A 199 -4.63 22.30 -11.38
C GLY A 199 -4.53 22.00 -9.87
N LEU A 200 -4.04 20.82 -9.48
CA LEU A 200 -3.94 20.45 -8.06
C LEU A 200 -2.93 21.33 -7.33
N ARG A 201 -3.30 21.80 -6.13
CA ARG A 201 -2.42 22.56 -5.23
C ARG A 201 -1.91 21.65 -4.11
#